data_AF-A0A829H4T6-F1
#
_entry.id   AF-A0A829H4T6-F1
#
_cell.length_a   1.000
_cell.length_b   1.000
_cell.length_c   1.000
_cell.angle_alpha   90.00
_cell.angle_beta   90.00
_cell.angle_gamma   90.00
#
_symmetry.space_group_name_H-M   'P 1'
#
loop_
_entity.id
_entity.type
_entity.pdbx_description
1 polymer ?
#
loop_
_entity_poly.entity_id
_entity_poly.type
_entity_poly.pdbx_seq_one_letter_code
_entity_poly.pdbx_strand_id
1 'polypeptide(L)'
;MDIWVKLATFVGLALLTVGIYYVKEIPKMHRDLLKNVREFRNNRQLQIESYFRQQGGQELETLFENWVGLLFELEKTKTITSDQVTDLQEKTVIYGSDLTIRILSAYQADNYKHTTNSSDANIKSVVYVATLICSLKKDFTGFEIDPMTLLQIKINDFKSKTTEVQQYTDEIKREVHWE
;
A
#
# COMPACT_ATOMS: atom_id res chain seq x y z
N MET A 1 47.47 3.87 52.44
CA MET A 1 46.79 3.54 51.17
C MET A 1 47.41 4.43 50.11
N ASP A 2 48.29 3.87 49.27
CA ASP A 2 49.15 4.63 48.37
C ASP A 2 48.38 5.46 47.36
N ILE A 3 48.89 6.66 47.06
CA ILE A 3 48.33 7.62 46.09
C ILE A 3 48.09 6.96 44.73
N TRP A 4 48.96 6.01 44.35
CA TRP A 4 48.85 5.23 43.11
C TRP A 4 47.59 4.36 43.05
N VAL A 5 47.14 3.81 44.18
CA VAL A 5 45.92 2.99 44.24
C VAL A 5 44.68 3.85 44.01
N LYS A 6 44.64 5.05 44.61
CA LYS A 6 43.52 5.99 44.40
C LYS A 6 43.45 6.47 42.95
N LEU A 7 44.60 6.76 42.34
CA LEU A 7 44.66 7.18 40.93
C LEU A 7 44.15 6.08 39.99
N ALA A 8 44.58 4.83 40.20
CA ALA A 8 44.14 3.68 39.42
C ALA A 8 42.63 3.45 39.54
N THR A 9 42.05 3.58 40.74
CA THR A 9 40.60 3.43 40.93
C THR A 9 39.79 4.51 40.21
N PHE A 10 40.27 5.76 40.19
CA PHE A 10 39.58 6.85 39.50
C PHE A 10 39.60 6.67 37.98
N VAL A 11 40.75 6.27 37.42
CA VAL A 11 40.88 5.96 35.98
C VAL A 11 40.00 4.77 35.61
N GLY A 12 39.94 3.72 36.44
CA GLY A 12 39.06 2.58 36.23
C GLY A 12 37.57 2.98 36.23
N LEU A 13 37.16 3.88 37.13
CA LEU A 13 35.79 4.39 37.18
C LEU A 13 35.46 5.24 35.94
N ALA A 14 36.39 6.10 35.51
CA ALA A 14 36.22 6.90 34.30
C ALA A 14 36.05 6.02 33.05
N LEU A 15 36.90 4.99 32.89
CA LEU A 15 36.79 4.04 31.77
C LEU A 15 35.47 3.25 31.80
N LEU A 16 34.98 2.88 32.98
CA LEU A 16 33.68 2.23 33.12
C LEU A 16 32.52 3.16 32.71
N THR A 17 32.56 4.44 33.09
CA THR A 17 31.52 5.40 32.68
C THR A 17 31.47 5.59 31.16
N VAL A 18 32.64 5.65 30.51
CA VAL A 18 32.75 5.73 29.05
C VAL A 18 32.26 4.43 28.40
N GLY A 19 32.63 3.27 28.94
CA GLY A 19 32.16 1.97 28.46
C GLY A 19 30.63 1.83 28.53
N ILE A 20 30.02 2.23 29.65
CA ILE A 20 28.57 2.21 29.83
C ILE A 20 27.86 3.16 28.85
N TYR A 21 28.47 4.31 28.55
CA TYR A 21 27.96 5.26 27.57
C TYR A 21 27.89 4.64 26.17
N TYR A 22 28.99 4.03 25.70
CA TYR A 22 29.03 3.34 24.40
C TYR A 22 28.05 2.17 24.32
N VAL A 23 27.94 1.36 25.38
CA VAL A 23 26.97 0.25 25.43
C VAL A 23 25.52 0.75 25.30
N LYS A 24 25.20 1.93 25.81
CA LYS A 24 23.87 2.56 25.65
C LYS A 24 23.64 3.13 24.24
N GLU A 25 24.67 3.44 23.48
CA GLU A 25 24.55 3.99 22.12
C GLU A 25 24.46 2.92 21.03
N ILE A 26 25.05 1.73 21.23
CA ILE A 26 24.93 0.59 20.32
C ILE A 26 23.48 0.31 19.88
N PRO A 27 22.48 0.17 20.78
CA PRO A 27 21.11 -0.10 20.38
C PRO A 27 20.47 1.06 19.58
N LYS A 28 20.88 2.31 19.85
CA LYS A 28 20.40 3.47 19.07
C LYS A 28 20.97 3.43 17.65
N MET A 29 22.26 3.15 17.51
CA MET A 29 22.93 3.06 16.21
C MET A 29 22.35 1.95 15.32
N HIS A 30 22.04 0.78 15.89
CA HIS A 30 21.38 -0.30 15.12
C HIS A 30 19.98 0.10 14.65
N ARG A 31 19.20 0.75 15.51
CA ARG A 31 17.87 1.25 15.13
C ARG A 31 17.95 2.28 14.01
N ASP A 32 18.92 3.18 14.09
CA ASP A 32 19.09 4.25 13.11
C ASP A 32 19.62 3.70 11.77
N LEU A 33 20.51 2.70 11.79
CA LEU A 33 20.94 1.97 10.58
C LEU A 33 19.76 1.25 9.92
N LEU A 34 18.94 0.52 10.69
CA LEU A 34 17.75 -0.15 10.16
C LEU A 34 16.75 0.85 9.57
N LYS A 35 16.56 2.00 10.24
CA LYS A 35 15.71 3.09 9.75
C LYS A 35 16.25 3.66 8.44
N ASN A 36 17.54 3.98 8.36
CA ASN A 36 18.18 4.53 7.17
C ASN A 36 18.14 3.56 5.98
N VAL A 37 18.32 2.25 6.22
CA VAL A 37 18.22 1.23 5.16
C VAL A 37 16.79 1.14 4.62
N ARG A 38 15.78 1.22 5.49
CA ARG A 38 14.37 1.25 5.08
C ARG A 38 14.06 2.52 4.29
N GLU A 39 14.47 3.68 4.78
CA GLU A 39 14.26 4.97 4.10
C GLU A 39 14.97 5.01 2.74
N PHE A 40 16.21 4.51 2.64
CA PHE A 40 16.93 4.45 1.37
C PHE A 40 16.21 3.58 0.34
N ARG A 41 15.71 2.41 0.75
CA ARG A 41 14.94 1.51 -0.13
C ARG A 41 13.64 2.19 -0.59
N ASN A 42 12.89 2.77 0.35
CA ASN A 42 11.64 3.48 0.04
C ASN A 42 11.90 4.65 -0.90
N ASN A 43 12.92 5.48 -0.63
CA ASN A 43 13.24 6.63 -1.48
C ASN A 43 13.65 6.23 -2.89
N ARG A 44 14.43 5.14 -3.04
CA ARG A 44 14.76 4.59 -4.36
C ARG A 44 13.51 4.11 -5.08
N GLN A 45 12.63 3.39 -4.39
CA GLN A 45 11.39 2.89 -4.97
C GLN A 45 10.49 4.05 -5.43
N LEU A 46 10.29 5.07 -4.57
CA LEU A 46 9.54 6.28 -4.90
C LEU A 46 10.12 7.01 -6.11
N GLN A 47 11.45 7.06 -6.24
CA GLN A 47 12.12 7.65 -7.40
C GLN A 47 11.84 6.85 -8.69
N ILE A 48 11.92 5.52 -8.65
CA ILE A 48 11.63 4.66 -9.80
C ILE A 48 10.16 4.81 -10.22
N GLU A 49 9.24 4.75 -9.26
CA GLU A 49 7.81 4.97 -9.51
C GLU A 49 7.58 6.38 -10.11
N SER A 50 8.22 7.42 -9.58
CA SER A 50 8.11 8.78 -10.12
C SER A 50 8.61 8.92 -11.57
N TYR A 51 9.66 8.17 -11.94
CA TYR A 51 10.21 8.16 -13.29
C TYR A 51 9.21 7.57 -14.28
N PHE A 52 8.63 6.40 -13.96
CA PHE A 52 7.61 5.78 -14.81
C PHE A 52 6.34 6.63 -14.91
N ARG A 53 5.99 7.39 -13.87
CA ARG A 53 4.87 8.34 -13.93
C ARG A 53 5.14 9.54 -14.83
N GLN A 54 6.34 10.13 -14.76
CA GLN A 54 6.68 11.29 -15.59
C GLN A 54 6.74 10.96 -17.08
N GLN A 55 7.19 9.75 -17.44
CA GLN A 55 7.27 9.34 -18.85
C GLN A 55 5.96 8.79 -19.41
N GLY A 56 5.09 8.20 -18.58
CA GLY A 56 3.90 7.47 -19.02
C GLY A 56 2.56 8.19 -18.83
N GLY A 57 2.53 9.52 -18.85
CA GLY A 57 1.34 10.31 -18.47
C GLY A 57 0.05 9.90 -19.19
N GLN A 58 0.12 9.61 -20.49
CA GLN A 58 -1.03 9.19 -21.29
C GLN A 58 -1.47 7.75 -20.98
N GLU A 59 -0.50 6.85 -20.75
CA GLU A 59 -0.74 5.47 -20.37
C GLU A 59 -1.34 5.37 -18.96
N LEU A 60 -0.93 6.23 -18.04
CA LEU A 60 -1.50 6.35 -16.69
C LEU A 60 -2.95 6.82 -16.71
N GLU A 61 -3.25 7.85 -17.51
CA GLU A 61 -4.61 8.35 -17.70
C GLU A 61 -5.51 7.24 -18.25
N THR A 62 -5.06 6.56 -19.31
CA THR A 62 -5.78 5.44 -19.91
C THR A 62 -5.99 4.28 -18.91
N LEU A 63 -4.97 3.95 -18.11
CA LEU A 63 -5.08 2.94 -17.06
C LEU A 63 -6.11 3.32 -16.00
N PHE A 64 -6.10 4.58 -15.55
CA PHE A 64 -7.07 5.09 -14.58
C PHE A 64 -8.48 5.05 -15.13
N GLU A 65 -8.68 5.54 -16.37
CA GLU A 65 -9.96 5.52 -17.06
C GLU A 65 -10.52 4.11 -17.21
N ASN A 66 -9.67 3.11 -17.53
CA ASN A 66 -10.10 1.72 -17.66
C ASN A 66 -10.61 1.16 -16.33
N TRP A 67 -9.92 1.40 -15.21
CA TRP A 67 -10.40 0.96 -13.89
C TRP A 67 -11.67 1.69 -13.45
N VAL A 68 -11.77 2.99 -13.70
CA VAL A 68 -12.99 3.77 -13.47
C VAL A 68 -14.15 3.25 -14.33
N GLY A 69 -13.88 2.93 -15.59
CA GLY A 69 -14.82 2.31 -16.51
C GLY A 69 -15.30 0.95 -16.02
N LEU A 70 -14.41 0.11 -15.48
CA LEU A 70 -14.80 -1.15 -14.82
C LEU A 70 -15.77 -0.91 -13.67
N LEU A 71 -15.52 0.12 -12.86
CA LEU A 71 -16.44 0.46 -11.78
C LEU A 71 -17.77 0.93 -12.34
N PHE A 72 -17.84 1.96 -13.20
CA PHE A 72 -19.10 2.60 -13.58
C PHE A 72 -19.88 1.88 -14.69
N GLU A 73 -19.21 1.16 -15.58
CA GLU A 73 -19.79 0.52 -16.77
C GLU A 73 -19.78 -1.02 -16.70
N LEU A 74 -20.13 -1.61 -15.54
CA LEU A 74 -20.17 -3.07 -15.29
C LEU A 74 -20.93 -3.91 -16.35
N GLU A 75 -21.83 -3.32 -17.12
CA GLU A 75 -22.50 -4.05 -18.22
C GLU A 75 -21.61 -4.19 -19.46
N LYS A 76 -20.72 -3.24 -19.72
CA LYS A 76 -19.70 -3.32 -20.78
C LYS A 76 -18.50 -4.19 -20.38
N THR A 77 -18.32 -4.48 -19.10
CA THR A 77 -17.23 -5.35 -18.64
C THR A 77 -17.45 -6.82 -18.99
N LYS A 78 -18.70 -7.22 -19.27
CA LYS A 78 -19.04 -8.56 -19.80
C LYS A 78 -18.45 -8.84 -21.18
N THR A 79 -18.00 -7.82 -21.91
CA THR A 79 -17.35 -7.95 -23.23
C THR A 79 -15.83 -7.80 -23.18
N ILE A 80 -15.24 -7.64 -21.99
CA ILE A 80 -13.78 -7.55 -21.84
C ILE A 80 -13.18 -8.94 -22.07
N THR A 81 -12.21 -8.99 -22.98
CA THR A 81 -11.46 -10.21 -23.31
C THR A 81 -10.42 -10.52 -22.23
N SER A 82 -10.01 -11.78 -22.10
CA SER A 82 -8.95 -12.18 -21.17
C SER A 82 -7.67 -11.35 -21.38
N ASP A 83 -7.31 -11.08 -22.63
CA ASP A 83 -6.11 -10.32 -22.97
C ASP A 83 -6.18 -8.88 -22.46
N GLN A 84 -7.36 -8.25 -22.51
CA GLN A 84 -7.56 -6.91 -21.96
C GLN A 84 -7.48 -6.87 -20.44
N VAL A 85 -7.93 -7.92 -19.75
CA VAL A 85 -7.75 -8.04 -18.29
C VAL A 85 -6.26 -8.19 -17.96
N THR A 86 -5.53 -9.01 -18.71
CA THR A 86 -4.09 -9.20 -18.51
C THR A 86 -3.31 -7.93 -18.77
N ASP A 87 -3.61 -7.18 -19.85
CA ASP A 87 -3.00 -5.87 -20.13
C ASP A 87 -3.27 -4.87 -18.99
N LEU A 88 -4.49 -4.85 -18.45
CA LEU A 88 -4.85 -3.97 -17.34
C LEU A 88 -4.08 -4.35 -16.05
N GLN A 89 -3.95 -5.65 -15.77
CA GLN A 89 -3.14 -6.15 -14.65
C GLN A 89 -1.66 -5.77 -14.82
N GLU A 90 -1.10 -6.00 -16.00
CA GLU A 90 0.30 -5.70 -16.33
C GLU A 90 0.61 -4.21 -16.12
N LYS A 91 -0.22 -3.32 -16.69
CA LYS A 91 -0.06 -1.87 -16.52
C LYS A 91 -0.20 -1.45 -15.07
N THR A 92 -1.11 -2.06 -14.32
CA THR A 92 -1.26 -1.79 -12.87
C THR A 92 0.00 -2.18 -12.09
N VAL A 93 0.68 -3.25 -12.48
CA VAL A 93 1.96 -3.67 -11.88
C VAL A 93 3.12 -2.75 -12.26
N ILE A 94 3.14 -2.26 -13.50
CA ILE A 94 4.20 -1.34 -13.97
C ILE A 94 4.12 0.02 -13.28
N TYR A 95 2.90 0.56 -13.14
CA TYR A 95 2.69 1.95 -12.74
C TYR A 95 2.18 2.16 -11.31
N GLY A 96 1.55 1.15 -10.72
CA GLY A 96 0.98 1.23 -9.38
C GLY A 96 2.05 1.17 -8.29
N SER A 97 1.75 1.78 -7.14
CA SER A 97 2.57 1.62 -5.94
C SER A 97 2.45 0.21 -5.36
N ASP A 98 3.35 -0.11 -4.44
CA ASP A 98 3.33 -1.36 -3.66
C ASP A 98 1.97 -1.64 -2.98
N LEU A 99 1.27 -0.59 -2.53
CA LEU A 99 -0.08 -0.72 -1.98
C LEU A 99 -1.09 -1.11 -3.07
N THR A 100 -1.07 -0.43 -4.22
CA THR A 100 -1.92 -0.74 -5.37
C THR A 100 -1.73 -2.17 -5.85
N ILE A 101 -0.48 -2.64 -5.92
CA ILE A 101 -0.16 -4.02 -6.32
C ILE A 101 -0.71 -5.02 -5.30
N ARG A 102 -0.59 -4.74 -3.99
CA ARG A 102 -1.21 -5.57 -2.95
C ARG A 102 -2.72 -5.68 -3.12
N ILE A 103 -3.41 -4.57 -3.38
CA ILE A 103 -4.85 -4.56 -3.61
C ILE A 103 -5.22 -5.39 -4.83
N LEU A 104 -4.52 -5.22 -5.95
CA LEU A 104 -4.73 -6.03 -7.14
C LEU A 104 -4.52 -7.52 -6.87
N SER A 105 -3.48 -7.87 -6.12
CA SER A 105 -3.19 -9.27 -5.78
C SER A 105 -4.30 -9.91 -4.92
N ALA A 106 -4.81 -9.17 -3.93
CA ALA A 106 -5.92 -9.61 -3.08
C ALA A 106 -7.21 -9.76 -3.90
N TYR A 107 -7.50 -8.80 -4.76
CA TYR A 107 -8.64 -8.85 -5.68
C TYR A 107 -8.60 -10.09 -6.58
N GLN A 108 -7.45 -10.39 -7.21
CA GLN A 108 -7.36 -11.59 -8.06
C GLN A 108 -7.42 -12.88 -7.25
N ALA A 109 -6.83 -12.92 -6.06
CA ALA A 109 -6.95 -14.08 -5.18
C ALA A 109 -8.41 -14.35 -4.76
N ASP A 110 -9.21 -13.30 -4.55
CA ASP A 110 -10.64 -13.41 -4.25
C ASP A 110 -11.43 -13.89 -5.48
N ASN A 111 -11.15 -13.32 -6.66
CA ASN A 111 -11.76 -13.74 -7.93
C ASN A 111 -11.52 -15.23 -8.23
N TYR A 112 -10.31 -15.74 -7.99
CA TYR A 112 -10.00 -17.16 -8.21
C TYR A 112 -10.70 -18.10 -7.23
N LYS A 113 -11.01 -17.62 -6.02
CA LYS A 113 -11.74 -18.40 -5.00
C LYS A 113 -13.25 -18.46 -5.29
N HIS A 114 -13.82 -17.41 -5.87
CA HIS A 114 -15.25 -17.28 -6.10
C HIS A 114 -15.60 -17.41 -7.59
N THR A 115 -15.53 -18.64 -8.11
CA THR A 115 -15.97 -18.97 -9.48
C THR A 115 -17.49 -19.18 -9.61
N THR A 116 -18.22 -19.11 -8.50
CA THR A 116 -19.67 -19.33 -8.45
C THR A 116 -20.41 -18.02 -8.14
N ASN A 117 -21.43 -17.72 -8.96
CA ASN A 117 -22.25 -16.49 -8.94
C ASN A 117 -23.01 -16.29 -7.60
N SER A 118 -22.32 -15.94 -6.51
CA SER A 118 -22.97 -15.42 -5.31
C SER A 118 -23.12 -13.89 -5.41
N SER A 119 -24.25 -13.37 -4.94
CA SER A 119 -24.51 -11.92 -4.82
C SER A 119 -23.39 -11.18 -4.09
N ASP A 120 -22.86 -11.83 -3.05
CA ASP A 120 -21.90 -11.26 -2.11
C ASP A 120 -20.49 -11.14 -2.74
N ALA A 121 -20.10 -12.10 -3.59
CA ALA A 121 -18.87 -12.03 -4.37
C ALA A 121 -18.85 -10.84 -5.35
N ASN A 122 -20.02 -10.42 -5.84
CA ASN A 122 -20.15 -9.27 -6.72
C ASN A 122 -19.93 -7.95 -5.97
N ILE A 123 -20.45 -7.83 -4.74
CA ILE A 123 -20.26 -6.62 -3.92
C ILE A 123 -18.80 -6.47 -3.50
N LYS A 124 -18.17 -7.54 -2.98
CA LYS A 124 -16.77 -7.51 -2.56
C LYS A 124 -15.84 -7.15 -3.73
N SER A 125 -16.10 -7.69 -4.92
CA SER A 125 -15.39 -7.33 -6.15
C SER A 125 -15.49 -5.84 -6.50
N VAL A 126 -16.68 -5.26 -6.37
CA VAL A 126 -16.91 -3.82 -6.60
C VAL A 126 -16.16 -2.96 -5.57
N VAL A 127 -16.07 -3.41 -4.31
CA VAL A 127 -15.28 -2.72 -3.27
C VAL A 127 -13.78 -2.80 -3.57
N TYR A 128 -13.26 -3.93 -4.03
CA TYR A 128 -11.86 -4.04 -4.47
C TYR A 128 -11.56 -3.07 -5.60
N VAL A 129 -12.40 -3.02 -6.64
CA VAL A 129 -12.22 -2.10 -7.78
C VAL A 129 -12.24 -0.64 -7.33
N ALA A 130 -13.19 -0.27 -6.46
CA ALA A 130 -13.24 1.09 -5.91
C ALA A 130 -11.99 1.45 -5.09
N THR A 131 -11.50 0.51 -4.29
CA THR A 131 -10.29 0.66 -3.48
C THR A 131 -9.05 0.81 -4.35
N LEU A 132 -8.97 0.04 -5.44
CA LEU A 132 -7.89 0.09 -6.41
C LEU A 132 -7.87 1.43 -7.17
N ILE A 133 -9.04 1.94 -7.58
CA ILE A 133 -9.16 3.29 -8.19
C ILE A 133 -8.67 4.37 -7.23
N CYS A 134 -9.05 4.32 -5.96
CA CYS A 134 -8.60 5.31 -4.97
C CYS A 134 -7.08 5.25 -4.75
N SER A 135 -6.51 4.05 -4.69
CA SER A 135 -5.06 3.85 -4.58
C SER A 135 -4.32 4.40 -5.81
N LEU A 136 -4.78 4.08 -7.03
CA LEU A 136 -4.23 4.63 -8.27
C LEU A 136 -4.34 6.15 -8.33
N LYS A 137 -5.47 6.73 -7.89
CA LYS A 137 -5.63 8.18 -7.85
C LYS A 137 -4.60 8.85 -6.93
N LYS A 138 -4.35 8.25 -5.76
CA LYS A 138 -3.31 8.70 -4.84
C LYS A 138 -1.92 8.55 -5.46
N ASP A 139 -1.65 7.43 -6.13
CA ASP A 139 -0.37 7.18 -6.82
C ASP A 139 -0.09 8.23 -7.91
N PHE A 140 -1.12 8.64 -8.66
CA PHE A 140 -0.94 9.51 -9.83
C PHE A 140 -1.02 11.00 -9.50
N THR A 141 -1.88 11.36 -8.56
CA THR A 141 -2.22 12.76 -8.28
C THR A 141 -1.84 13.22 -6.86
N GLY A 142 -1.53 12.28 -5.96
CA GLY A 142 -1.37 12.54 -4.54
C GLY A 142 -2.68 12.79 -3.79
N PHE A 143 -3.83 12.85 -4.47
CA PHE A 143 -5.13 13.05 -3.84
C PHE A 143 -5.72 11.74 -3.35
N GLU A 144 -5.97 11.69 -2.05
CA GLU A 144 -6.62 10.56 -1.40
C GLU A 144 -8.15 10.73 -1.44
N ILE A 145 -8.84 9.66 -1.82
CA ILE A 145 -10.30 9.58 -1.83
C ILE A 145 -10.69 8.32 -1.09
N ASP A 146 -11.72 8.42 -0.26
CA ASP A 146 -12.28 7.27 0.42
C ASP A 146 -13.05 6.38 -0.57
N PRO A 147 -12.73 5.07 -0.70
CA PRO A 147 -13.46 4.14 -1.57
C PRO A 147 -14.97 4.19 -1.35
N MET A 148 -15.41 4.44 -0.12
CA MET A 148 -16.83 4.58 0.21
C MET A 148 -17.50 5.73 -0.55
N THR A 149 -16.79 6.86 -0.69
CA THR A 149 -17.29 8.02 -1.44
C THR A 149 -17.49 7.66 -2.91
N LEU A 150 -16.60 6.86 -3.49
CA LEU A 150 -16.71 6.39 -4.88
C LEU A 150 -17.90 5.43 -5.05
N LEU A 151 -18.10 4.52 -4.09
CA LEU A 151 -19.19 3.55 -4.09
C LEU A 151 -20.57 4.21 -3.92
N GLN A 152 -20.66 5.29 -3.15
CA GLN A 152 -21.87 6.11 -3.01
C GLN A 152 -22.34 6.70 -4.35
N ILE A 153 -21.42 7.02 -5.26
CA ILE A 153 -21.77 7.56 -6.59
C ILE A 153 -22.42 6.48 -7.45
N LYS A 154 -22.02 5.21 -7.30
CA LYS A 154 -22.49 4.12 -8.16
C LYS A 154 -23.73 3.40 -7.64
N ILE A 155 -23.84 3.17 -6.33
CA ILE A 155 -24.89 2.32 -5.78
C ILE A 155 -26.10 3.20 -5.44
N ASN A 156 -27.14 3.21 -6.30
CA ASN A 156 -28.39 3.94 -6.03
C ASN A 156 -29.06 3.52 -4.70
N ASP A 157 -28.85 2.28 -4.25
CA ASP A 157 -29.37 1.72 -2.99
C ASP A 157 -28.34 1.69 -1.83
N PHE A 158 -27.27 2.49 -1.94
CA PHE A 158 -26.12 2.46 -1.03
C PHE A 158 -26.51 2.46 0.46
N LYS A 159 -27.52 3.26 0.83
CA LYS A 159 -28.03 3.35 2.21
C LYS A 159 -28.39 1.98 2.81
N SER A 160 -28.94 1.07 2.02
CA SER A 160 -29.38 -0.26 2.48
C SER A 160 -28.22 -1.26 2.68
N LYS A 161 -27.08 -1.04 2.01
CA LYS A 161 -25.91 -1.94 2.01
C LYS A 161 -24.67 -1.36 2.70
N THR A 162 -24.77 -0.15 3.25
CA THR A 162 -23.67 0.58 3.90
C THR A 162 -22.87 -0.28 4.89
N THR A 163 -23.55 -1.08 5.71
CA THR A 163 -22.91 -1.92 6.74
C THR A 163 -22.05 -3.03 6.11
N GLU A 164 -22.55 -3.68 5.06
CA GLU A 164 -21.86 -4.75 4.35
C GLU A 164 -20.64 -4.20 3.58
N VAL A 165 -20.81 -3.04 2.91
CA VAL A 165 -19.72 -2.36 2.21
C VAL A 165 -18.64 -1.89 3.19
N GLN A 166 -19.01 -1.39 4.37
CA GLN A 166 -18.05 -1.01 5.41
C GLN A 166 -17.26 -2.22 5.90
N GLN A 167 -17.93 -3.34 6.17
CA GLN A 167 -17.28 -4.58 6.57
C GLN A 167 -16.25 -5.05 5.54
N TYR A 168 -16.60 -5.07 4.25
CA TYR A 168 -15.67 -5.43 3.20
C TYR A 168 -14.53 -4.42 3.04
N THR A 169 -14.80 -3.12 3.20
CA THR A 169 -13.76 -2.10 3.17
C THR A 169 -12.75 -2.32 4.29
N ASP A 170 -13.21 -2.62 5.51
CA ASP A 170 -12.34 -2.86 6.66
C ASP A 170 -11.58 -4.19 6.56
N GLU A 171 -12.20 -5.22 5.97
CA GLU A 171 -11.56 -6.50 5.65
C GLU A 171 -10.43 -6.30 4.65
N ILE A 172 -10.70 -5.63 3.53
CA ILE A 172 -9.73 -5.37 2.47
C ILE A 172 -8.56 -4.54 3.01
N LYS A 173 -8.85 -3.47 3.76
CA LYS A 173 -7.80 -2.66 4.42
C LYS A 173 -6.89 -3.53 5.30
N ARG A 174 -7.45 -4.50 6.01
CA ARG A 174 -6.68 -5.43 6.85
C ARG A 174 -5.84 -6.42 6.02
N GLU A 175 -6.41 -6.98 4.95
CA GLU A 175 -5.72 -7.91 4.05
C GLU A 175 -4.51 -7.28 3.37
N VAL A 176 -4.64 -6.03 2.94
CA VAL A 176 -3.59 -5.33 2.19
C VAL A 176 -2.65 -4.51 3.09
N HIS A 177 -2.86 -4.57 4.40
CA HIS A 177 -2.14 -3.77 5.40
C HIS A 177 -2.17 -2.26 5.07
N TRP A 178 -3.36 -1.78 4.72
CA TRP A 178 -3.62 -0.35 4.54
C TRP A 178 -3.66 0.31 5.93
N GLU A 179 -2.58 0.97 6.32
CA GLU A 179 -2.50 1.77 7.57
C GLU A 179 -3.38 3.03 7.50
#